data_AF-A0A349STU9-F1
#
_entry.id   AF-A0A349STU9-F1
#
_cell.length_a   1.000
_cell.length_b   1.000
_cell.length_c   1.000
_cell.angle_alpha   90.00
_cell.angle_beta   90.00
_cell.angle_gamma   90.00
#
_symmetry.space_group_name_H-M   'P 1'
#
loop_
_entity.id
_entity.type
_entity.pdbx_description
1 polymer ?
#
loop_
_entity_poly.entity_id
_entity_poly.type
_entity_poly.pdbx_seq_one_letter_code
_entity_poly.pdbx_strand_id
1 'polypeptide(L)'
;ETRLSVEANGTDLTEQELIQTVQSFFQICPEGVPYAPQQNFEHSAYPTKIILYVNAGVDPMRPMTQKGIHRLSDQSDALSYSAFHHNLAITVDQVTFNSWGEIICSLYSGENALIDCLVHYMRQIPPDGSIPLPRLEVRCYCPSRAASIAHRVEELFRDIIACYYSGTRALNTRYILEIEQFVYMLQFKRNMPYVRGLRSHRELIECMSEVQSAYSPLVVDRNALSRHPLRVVAKMGVPGRIQVFYQRNGEKADIFIHDEKGSLFFTQKQYFDEKTVLNPIRHFLENIQLRRSTLDQREMPTSKVAYYEIRRNNRGDMHTDRKTFPQVEQEEGTHSIQAIAQTGTFGDVFYTVYCDNREFSQLEYGDALFAAVAGYIASLRRNRERYPCYITDLDLSQLDLQLGEELQTVQYLQHKEKLESAINQALRIP
;
A
#
# COMPACT_ATOMS: atom_id res chain seq x y z
N GLU A 1 -0.99 -36.76 38.96
CA GLU A 1 -0.21 -35.54 38.66
C GLU A 1 0.77 -35.86 37.55
N THR A 2 0.63 -35.23 36.39
CA THR A 2 1.65 -35.31 35.35
C THR A 2 2.73 -34.29 35.69
N ARG A 3 3.95 -34.76 36.00
CA ARG A 3 5.11 -33.87 36.18
C ARG A 3 5.75 -33.61 34.82
N LEU A 4 6.02 -32.35 34.54
CA LEU A 4 6.65 -31.89 33.29
C LEU A 4 8.00 -31.29 33.66
N SER A 5 9.05 -31.70 32.97
CA SER A 5 10.39 -31.14 33.11
C SER A 5 10.97 -30.89 31.71
N VAL A 6 11.77 -29.84 31.57
CA VAL A 6 12.42 -29.51 30.29
C VAL A 6 13.93 -29.69 30.41
N GLU A 7 14.52 -30.38 29.44
CA GLU A 7 15.96 -30.30 29.17
C GLU A 7 16.14 -29.41 27.94
N ALA A 8 16.57 -28.17 28.15
CA ALA A 8 16.69 -27.17 27.09
C ALA A 8 17.91 -27.43 26.20
N ASN A 9 17.77 -28.35 25.24
CA ASN A 9 18.79 -28.62 24.23
C ASN A 9 18.61 -27.69 23.02
N GLY A 10 19.26 -26.53 23.05
CA GLY A 10 19.25 -25.58 21.94
C GLY A 10 18.04 -24.63 21.86
N THR A 11 17.22 -24.58 22.92
CA THR A 11 16.07 -23.66 23.05
C THR A 11 16.23 -22.74 24.26
N ASP A 12 15.43 -21.67 24.33
CA ASP A 12 15.29 -20.81 25.51
C ASP A 12 14.22 -21.30 26.49
N LEU A 13 13.52 -22.38 26.16
CA LEU A 13 12.39 -22.89 26.92
C LEU A 13 12.74 -23.15 28.39
N THR A 14 12.12 -22.37 29.27
CA THR A 14 12.17 -22.57 30.71
C THR A 14 11.06 -23.51 31.18
N GLU A 15 11.23 -24.13 32.35
CA GLU A 15 10.19 -24.96 32.97
C GLU A 15 8.90 -24.15 33.22
N GLN A 16 9.03 -22.88 33.59
CA GLN A 16 7.91 -21.97 33.75
C GLN A 16 7.12 -21.78 32.44
N GLU A 17 7.79 -21.53 31.33
CA GLU A 17 7.16 -21.40 30.01
C GLU A 17 6.47 -22.68 29.57
N LEU A 18 7.11 -23.84 29.80
CA LEU A 18 6.52 -25.14 29.50
C LEU A 18 5.23 -25.34 30.30
N ILE A 19 5.28 -25.12 31.61
CA ILE A 19 4.11 -25.27 32.49
C ILE A 19 3.01 -24.31 32.05
N GLN A 20 3.33 -23.04 31.80
CA GLN A 20 2.35 -22.05 31.35
C GLN A 20 1.72 -22.45 30.02
N THR A 21 2.51 -22.87 29.04
CA THR A 21 2.03 -23.29 27.71
C THR A 21 1.12 -24.51 27.80
N VAL A 22 1.50 -25.51 28.61
CA VAL A 22 0.72 -26.74 28.79
C VAL A 22 -0.57 -26.48 29.58
N GLN A 23 -0.51 -25.74 30.68
CA GLN A 23 -1.70 -25.34 31.44
C GLN A 23 -2.67 -24.54 30.57
N SER A 24 -2.12 -23.59 29.82
CA SER A 24 -2.81 -22.79 28.82
C SER A 24 -3.52 -23.69 27.80
N PHE A 25 -2.83 -24.69 27.25
CA PHE A 25 -3.43 -25.63 26.29
C PHE A 25 -4.57 -26.45 26.92
N PHE A 26 -4.37 -27.04 28.10
CA PHE A 26 -5.41 -27.84 28.75
C PHE A 26 -6.60 -27.02 29.25
N GLN A 27 -6.42 -25.73 29.55
CA GLN A 27 -7.54 -24.82 29.86
C GLN A 27 -8.48 -24.59 28.67
N ILE A 28 -8.06 -24.88 27.44
CA ILE A 28 -8.91 -24.74 26.25
C ILE A 28 -10.02 -25.78 26.26
N CYS A 29 -9.65 -27.02 26.58
CA CYS A 29 -10.53 -28.18 26.61
C CYS A 29 -10.35 -28.91 27.95
N PRO A 30 -10.83 -28.32 29.06
CA PRO A 30 -10.58 -28.85 30.40
C PRO A 30 -11.16 -30.26 30.61
N GLU A 31 -12.23 -30.60 29.88
CA GLU A 31 -12.90 -31.90 29.91
C GLU A 31 -12.46 -32.82 28.75
N GLY A 32 -11.43 -32.42 27.99
CA GLY A 32 -11.03 -33.08 26.75
C GLY A 32 -11.72 -32.51 25.51
N VAL A 33 -11.26 -32.93 24.34
CA VAL A 33 -11.82 -32.48 23.05
C VAL A 33 -13.15 -33.21 22.84
N PRO A 34 -14.27 -32.48 22.66
CA PRO A 34 -15.55 -33.14 22.43
C PRO A 34 -15.55 -33.88 21.09
N TYR A 35 -16.26 -35.00 21.02
CA TYR A 35 -16.51 -35.68 19.75
C TYR A 35 -17.26 -34.76 18.79
N ALA A 36 -16.84 -34.74 17.53
CA ALA A 36 -17.53 -33.97 16.50
C ALA A 36 -18.95 -34.54 16.25
N PRO A 37 -19.98 -33.68 16.18
CA PRO A 37 -21.31 -34.07 15.75
C PRO A 37 -21.28 -34.75 14.38
N GLN A 38 -22.11 -35.78 14.17
CA GLN A 38 -22.14 -36.53 12.91
C GLN A 38 -22.38 -35.65 11.68
N GLN A 39 -23.18 -34.59 11.83
CA GLN A 39 -23.49 -33.61 10.77
C GLN A 39 -22.24 -32.90 10.24
N ASN A 40 -21.18 -32.76 11.05
CA ASN A 40 -19.96 -32.07 10.61
C ASN A 40 -19.18 -32.86 9.56
N PHE A 41 -19.39 -34.18 9.46
CA PHE A 41 -18.74 -35.03 8.44
C PHE A 41 -19.43 -34.98 7.08
N GLU A 42 -20.58 -34.30 6.96
CA GLU A 42 -21.29 -34.12 5.69
C GLU A 42 -20.61 -33.08 4.78
N HIS A 43 -19.71 -32.27 5.33
CA HIS A 43 -18.99 -31.20 4.64
C HIS A 43 -17.49 -31.26 4.94
N SER A 44 -16.68 -30.59 4.12
CA SER A 44 -15.25 -30.44 4.37
C SER A 44 -14.97 -29.82 5.74
N ALA A 45 -13.90 -30.28 6.40
CA ALA A 45 -13.46 -29.72 7.66
C ALA A 45 -13.17 -28.22 7.54
N TYR A 46 -13.57 -27.44 8.54
CA TYR A 46 -13.30 -26.00 8.62
C TYR A 46 -12.85 -25.63 10.03
N PRO A 47 -11.99 -24.60 10.19
CA PRO A 47 -11.51 -24.18 11.49
C PRO A 47 -12.64 -23.62 12.37
N THR A 48 -12.69 -24.03 13.64
CA THR A 48 -13.65 -23.55 14.64
C THR A 48 -12.97 -22.74 15.74
N LYS A 49 -11.71 -23.08 16.07
CA LYS A 49 -10.87 -22.34 17.01
C LYS A 49 -9.41 -22.36 16.53
N ILE A 50 -8.74 -21.22 16.59
CA ILE A 50 -7.33 -21.07 16.26
C ILE A 50 -6.62 -20.38 17.43
N ILE A 51 -5.46 -20.91 17.80
CA ILE A 51 -4.64 -20.36 18.87
C ILE A 51 -3.23 -20.20 18.37
N LEU A 52 -2.67 -19.01 18.56
CA LEU A 52 -1.32 -18.68 18.17
C LEU A 52 -0.46 -18.62 19.43
N TYR A 53 0.47 -19.56 19.59
CA TYR A 53 1.53 -19.49 20.59
C TYR A 53 2.74 -18.84 19.95
N VAL A 54 3.01 -17.58 20.30
CA VAL A 54 4.10 -16.80 19.73
C VAL A 54 5.36 -17.00 20.58
N ASN A 55 6.49 -17.27 19.94
CA ASN A 55 7.81 -17.47 20.55
C ASN A 55 7.84 -18.56 21.64
N ALA A 56 7.14 -19.68 21.43
CA ALA A 56 7.21 -20.80 22.37
C ALA A 56 8.65 -21.33 22.48
N GLY A 57 9.28 -21.15 23.65
CA GLY A 57 10.64 -21.62 23.91
C GLY A 57 11.75 -20.82 23.24
N VAL A 58 11.48 -19.58 22.82
CA VAL A 58 12.46 -18.68 22.21
C VAL A 58 12.36 -17.30 22.85
N ASP A 59 13.48 -16.71 23.28
CA ASP A 59 13.53 -15.32 23.73
C ASP A 59 13.94 -14.41 22.56
N PRO A 60 13.01 -13.58 22.01
CA PRO A 60 13.32 -12.72 20.88
C PRO A 60 14.37 -11.64 21.20
N MET A 61 14.62 -11.36 22.48
CA MET A 61 15.60 -10.38 22.93
C MET A 61 16.99 -10.97 23.19
N ARG A 62 17.17 -12.30 23.16
CA ARG A 62 18.43 -12.95 23.50
C ARG A 62 19.61 -12.49 22.64
N PRO A 63 19.51 -12.38 21.29
CA PRO A 63 20.63 -11.93 20.46
C PRO A 63 21.09 -10.50 20.78
N MET A 64 20.19 -9.63 21.22
CA MET A 64 20.51 -8.24 21.60
C MET A 64 21.11 -8.17 23.00
N THR A 65 20.50 -8.91 23.95
CA THR A 65 20.94 -8.96 25.34
C THR A 65 22.36 -9.52 25.45
N GLN A 66 22.69 -10.56 24.68
CA GLN A 66 24.05 -11.12 24.62
C GLN A 66 25.09 -10.14 24.08
N LYS A 67 24.68 -9.18 23.24
CA LYS A 67 25.54 -8.12 22.70
C LYS A 67 25.60 -6.87 23.59
N GLY A 68 24.95 -6.88 24.77
CA GLY A 68 24.86 -5.73 25.66
C GLY A 68 24.05 -4.56 25.09
N ILE A 69 23.22 -4.81 24.06
CA ILE A 69 22.44 -3.77 23.40
C ILE A 69 21.14 -3.56 24.20
N HIS A 70 21.04 -2.41 24.85
CA HIS A 70 19.82 -1.95 25.51
C HIS A 70 18.99 -1.04 24.60
N ARG A 71 17.69 -0.89 24.88
CA ARG A 71 16.77 -0.05 24.09
C ARG A 71 17.25 1.40 24.05
N LEU A 72 17.53 1.92 22.85
CA LEU A 72 17.99 3.30 22.60
C LEU A 72 16.90 4.23 22.05
N SER A 73 15.67 3.74 21.86
CA SER A 73 14.59 4.47 21.18
C SER A 73 13.24 4.29 21.88
N ASP A 74 12.38 5.30 21.78
CA ASP A 74 11.00 5.24 22.26
C ASP A 74 10.12 4.28 21.45
N GLN A 75 10.58 3.83 20.27
CA GLN A 75 9.86 2.86 19.46
C GLN A 75 9.67 1.53 20.23
N SER A 76 8.41 1.17 20.45
CA SER A 76 8.00 0.05 21.31
C SER A 76 7.04 -0.94 20.66
N ASP A 77 6.66 -0.71 19.40
CA ASP A 77 5.90 -1.69 18.62
C ASP A 77 6.65 -3.02 18.55
N ALA A 78 5.97 -4.13 18.86
CA ALA A 78 6.59 -5.44 18.92
C ALA A 78 7.02 -5.96 17.53
N LEU A 79 6.38 -5.49 16.46
CA LEU A 79 6.72 -5.89 15.09
C LEU A 79 7.81 -5.01 14.47
N SER A 80 8.17 -3.90 15.12
CA SER A 80 9.17 -2.95 14.65
C SER A 80 9.86 -2.27 15.84
N TYR A 81 10.52 -3.10 16.67
CA TYR A 81 11.01 -2.72 17.98
C TYR A 81 12.38 -2.03 17.96
N SER A 82 12.54 -1.01 18.81
CA SER A 82 13.74 -0.18 18.96
C SER A 82 14.11 0.63 17.70
N ALA A 83 15.28 1.28 17.71
CA ALA A 83 15.82 2.03 16.58
C ALA A 83 16.17 1.15 15.36
N PHE A 84 16.39 -0.15 15.60
CA PHE A 84 16.77 -1.11 14.55
C PHE A 84 15.57 -1.80 13.90
N HIS A 85 14.34 -1.45 14.30
CA HIS A 85 13.11 -2.01 13.73
C HIS A 85 13.12 -3.55 13.72
N HIS A 86 13.33 -4.18 14.88
CA HIS A 86 13.34 -5.64 14.99
C HIS A 86 11.95 -6.21 15.19
N ASN A 87 11.64 -7.34 14.56
CA ASN A 87 10.41 -8.06 14.82
C ASN A 87 10.63 -8.98 16.01
N LEU A 88 9.81 -8.81 17.05
CA LEU A 88 9.86 -9.66 18.24
C LEU A 88 8.96 -10.89 18.13
N ALA A 89 8.08 -11.00 17.13
CA ALA A 89 7.27 -12.19 16.86
C ALA A 89 7.97 -13.09 15.83
N ILE A 90 8.94 -13.88 16.29
CA ILE A 90 9.90 -14.61 15.44
C ILE A 90 9.51 -16.07 15.17
N THR A 91 8.69 -16.67 16.04
CA THR A 91 8.05 -17.97 15.76
C THR A 91 6.57 -17.92 16.13
N VAL A 92 5.76 -18.69 15.42
CA VAL A 92 4.33 -18.85 15.72
C VAL A 92 3.95 -20.31 15.59
N ASP A 93 3.54 -20.93 16.69
CA ASP A 93 2.88 -22.23 16.70
C ASP A 93 1.37 -22.03 16.62
N GLN A 94 0.78 -22.37 15.47
CA GLN A 94 -0.66 -22.29 15.25
C GLN A 94 -1.31 -23.64 15.60
N VAL A 95 -2.15 -23.63 16.62
CA VAL A 95 -3.00 -24.77 16.99
C VAL A 95 -4.41 -24.52 16.47
N THR A 96 -4.86 -25.36 15.54
CA THR A 96 -6.18 -25.27 14.91
C THR A 96 -7.06 -26.44 15.31
N PHE A 97 -8.24 -26.12 15.84
CA PHE A 97 -9.34 -27.05 16.06
C PHE A 97 -10.31 -26.91 14.89
N ASN A 98 -10.75 -28.03 14.32
CA ASN A 98 -11.70 -28.00 13.20
C ASN A 98 -13.04 -28.66 13.53
N SER A 99 -13.98 -28.56 12.60
CA SER A 99 -15.34 -29.10 12.74
C SER A 99 -15.39 -30.63 12.84
N TRP A 100 -14.35 -31.34 12.38
CA TRP A 100 -14.24 -32.81 12.51
C TRP A 100 -13.66 -33.25 13.86
N GLY A 101 -13.30 -32.30 14.75
CA GLY A 101 -12.73 -32.58 16.06
C GLY A 101 -11.22 -32.85 16.01
N GLU A 102 -10.56 -32.55 14.89
CA GLU A 102 -9.11 -32.69 14.77
C GLU A 102 -8.40 -31.49 15.40
N ILE A 103 -7.21 -31.75 15.96
CA ILE A 103 -6.28 -30.72 16.42
C ILE A 103 -5.03 -30.80 15.56
N ILE A 104 -4.75 -29.71 14.85
CA ILE A 104 -3.59 -29.59 13.97
C ILE A 104 -2.66 -28.54 14.56
N CYS A 105 -1.39 -28.89 14.71
CA CYS A 105 -0.34 -27.93 15.11
C CYS A 105 0.56 -27.65 13.91
N SER A 106 0.83 -26.38 13.63
CA SER A 106 1.71 -25.93 12.56
C SER A 106 2.69 -24.88 13.08
N LEU A 107 3.99 -25.12 12.89
CA LEU A 107 5.04 -24.19 13.26
C LEU A 107 5.39 -23.29 12.08
N TYR A 108 5.38 -21.97 12.32
CA TYR A 108 5.95 -20.96 11.45
C TYR A 108 7.22 -20.41 12.09
N SER A 109 8.32 -20.43 11.34
CA SER A 109 9.62 -19.94 11.76
C SER A 109 10.37 -19.34 10.57
N GLY A 110 11.50 -18.67 10.84
CA GLY A 110 12.27 -17.96 9.83
C GLY A 110 11.81 -16.51 9.64
N GLU A 111 12.35 -15.84 8.62
CA GLU A 111 12.21 -14.38 8.43
C GLU A 111 10.76 -13.92 8.25
N ASN A 112 9.89 -14.76 7.67
CA ASN A 112 8.51 -14.41 7.35
C ASN A 112 7.47 -15.13 8.24
N ALA A 113 7.86 -15.72 9.38
CA ALA A 113 7.02 -16.57 10.21
C ALA A 113 5.61 -16.01 10.47
N LEU A 114 5.52 -14.74 10.90
CA LEU A 114 4.24 -14.10 11.20
C LEU A 114 3.39 -13.86 9.94
N ILE A 115 4.01 -13.47 8.83
CA ILE A 115 3.32 -13.24 7.55
C ILE A 115 2.81 -14.56 6.99
N ASP A 116 3.62 -15.62 7.03
CA ASP A 116 3.24 -16.95 6.55
C ASP A 116 2.06 -17.51 7.37
N CYS A 117 2.10 -17.33 8.69
CA CYS A 117 0.99 -17.67 9.58
C CYS A 117 -0.29 -16.89 9.23
N LEU A 118 -0.17 -15.57 9.02
CA LEU A 118 -1.30 -14.71 8.65
C LEU A 118 -1.90 -15.09 7.30
N VAL A 119 -1.07 -15.35 6.28
CA VAL A 119 -1.53 -15.79 4.95
C VAL A 119 -2.19 -17.16 5.05
N HIS A 120 -1.63 -18.08 5.83
CA HIS A 120 -2.24 -19.39 6.03
C HIS A 120 -3.61 -19.28 6.72
N TYR A 121 -3.73 -18.44 7.75
CA TYR A 121 -5.02 -18.11 8.36
C TYR A 121 -6.03 -17.59 7.33
N MET A 122 -5.63 -16.63 6.49
CA MET A 122 -6.50 -16.08 5.43
C MET A 122 -6.87 -17.12 4.36
N ARG A 123 -6.04 -18.14 4.12
CA ARG A 123 -6.34 -19.24 3.19
C ARG A 123 -7.31 -20.25 3.77
N GLN A 124 -7.19 -20.57 5.06
CA GLN A 124 -8.10 -21.49 5.75
C GLN A 124 -9.53 -20.94 5.85
N ILE A 125 -9.68 -19.62 5.79
CA ILE A 125 -10.95 -18.94 6.00
C ILE A 125 -11.23 -18.05 4.78
N PRO A 126 -11.92 -18.59 3.75
CA PRO A 126 -12.38 -17.78 2.64
C PRO A 126 -13.27 -16.61 3.12
N PRO A 127 -13.09 -15.40 2.60
CA PRO A 127 -13.85 -14.23 3.05
C PRO A 127 -15.23 -14.12 2.37
N ASP A 128 -15.71 -15.19 1.72
CA ASP A 128 -17.02 -15.27 1.06
C ASP A 128 -18.16 -15.68 2.01
N GLY A 129 -17.85 -15.91 3.29
CA GLY A 129 -18.82 -16.32 4.30
C GLY A 129 -19.25 -17.79 4.20
N SER A 130 -18.56 -18.60 3.39
CA SER A 130 -18.81 -20.04 3.27
C SER A 130 -18.61 -20.80 4.57
N ILE A 131 -17.74 -20.30 5.47
CA ILE A 131 -17.51 -20.86 6.79
C ILE A 131 -17.60 -19.78 7.88
N PRO A 132 -18.01 -20.16 9.12
CA PRO A 132 -17.96 -19.25 10.25
C PRO A 132 -16.53 -18.81 10.59
N LEU A 133 -16.37 -17.59 11.11
CA LEU A 133 -15.10 -17.13 11.66
C LEU A 133 -14.72 -17.96 12.90
N PRO A 134 -13.53 -18.57 12.96
CA PRO A 134 -13.09 -19.28 14.14
C PRO A 134 -12.79 -18.30 15.28
N ARG A 135 -12.95 -18.78 16.51
CA ARG A 135 -12.45 -18.06 17.68
C ARG A 135 -10.92 -18.03 17.62
N LEU A 136 -10.34 -16.82 17.64
CA LEU A 136 -8.90 -16.61 17.64
C LEU A 136 -8.41 -16.22 19.03
N GLU A 137 -7.35 -16.85 19.50
CA GLU A 137 -6.63 -16.45 20.71
C GLU A 137 -5.12 -16.35 20.42
N VAL A 138 -4.46 -15.36 21.00
CA VAL A 138 -3.01 -15.19 20.87
C VAL A 138 -2.38 -15.25 22.26
N ARG A 139 -1.35 -16.07 22.40
CA ARG A 139 -0.66 -16.34 23.66
C ARG A 139 0.84 -16.24 23.45
N CYS A 140 1.54 -15.67 24.41
CA CYS A 140 3.00 -15.59 24.41
C CYS A 140 3.45 -15.70 25.86
N TYR A 141 4.46 -16.54 26.10
CA TYR A 141 5.00 -16.80 27.43
C TYR A 141 6.50 -16.56 27.52
N CYS A 142 7.13 -16.09 26.44
CA CYS A 142 8.57 -15.88 26.39
C CYS A 142 9.06 -14.92 27.50
N PRO A 143 10.32 -15.05 27.95
CA PRO A 143 10.81 -14.32 29.13
C PRO A 143 10.73 -12.80 28.95
N SER A 144 10.97 -12.33 27.73
CA SER A 144 11.02 -10.91 27.39
C SER A 144 9.76 -10.47 26.64
N ARG A 145 9.06 -9.47 27.18
CA ARG A 145 7.97 -8.73 26.49
C ARG A 145 6.76 -9.56 26.02
N ALA A 146 6.56 -10.77 26.55
CA ALA A 146 5.44 -11.65 26.19
C ALA A 146 4.09 -10.95 26.00
N ALA A 147 3.63 -10.18 26.99
CA ALA A 147 2.34 -9.49 26.93
C ALA A 147 2.25 -8.48 25.77
N SER A 148 3.32 -7.73 25.52
CA SER A 148 3.37 -6.74 24.43
C SER A 148 3.34 -7.41 23.05
N ILE A 149 4.03 -8.56 22.92
CA ILE A 149 4.08 -9.34 21.69
C ILE A 149 2.71 -9.95 21.39
N ALA A 150 2.12 -10.65 22.38
CA ALA A 150 0.80 -11.24 22.24
C ALA A 150 -0.26 -10.20 21.87
N HIS A 151 -0.30 -9.06 22.57
CA HIS A 151 -1.26 -8.00 22.31
C HIS A 151 -1.13 -7.43 20.88
N ARG A 152 0.10 -7.19 20.43
CA ARG A 152 0.33 -6.62 19.10
C ARG A 152 -0.04 -7.59 17.98
N VAL A 153 0.29 -8.87 18.13
CA VAL A 153 -0.11 -9.92 17.17
C VAL A 153 -1.63 -10.08 17.17
N GLU A 154 -2.27 -10.09 18.33
CA GLU A 154 -3.73 -10.13 18.43
C GLU A 154 -4.40 -8.92 17.75
N GLU A 155 -3.85 -7.71 17.96
CA GLU A 155 -4.32 -6.50 17.29
C GLU A 155 -4.24 -6.63 15.77
N LEU A 156 -3.10 -7.10 15.25
CA LEU A 156 -2.92 -7.31 13.81
C LEU A 156 -3.98 -8.25 13.23
N PHE A 157 -4.16 -9.44 13.82
CA PHE A 157 -5.17 -10.39 13.32
C PHE A 157 -6.59 -9.83 13.44
N ARG A 158 -6.90 -9.12 14.52
CA ARG A 158 -8.20 -8.47 14.71
C ARG A 158 -8.48 -7.42 13.63
N ASP A 159 -7.48 -6.61 13.29
CA ASP A 159 -7.61 -5.59 12.24
C ASP A 159 -7.75 -6.23 10.84
N ILE A 160 -7.05 -7.34 10.58
CA ILE A 160 -7.22 -8.13 9.34
C ILE A 160 -8.62 -8.74 9.25
N ILE A 161 -9.13 -9.30 10.35
CA ILE A 161 -10.50 -9.82 10.44
C ILE A 161 -11.51 -8.69 10.17
N ALA A 162 -11.35 -7.54 10.82
CA ALA A 162 -12.20 -6.37 10.60
C ALA A 162 -12.10 -5.83 9.17
N CYS A 163 -10.94 -5.93 8.54
CA CYS A 163 -10.70 -5.49 7.17
C CYS A 163 -11.45 -6.35 6.15
N TYR A 164 -11.31 -7.69 6.22
CA TYR A 164 -11.76 -8.58 5.16
C TYR A 164 -13.04 -9.38 5.46
N TYR A 165 -13.40 -9.56 6.73
CA TYR A 165 -14.46 -10.48 7.14
C TYR A 165 -15.66 -9.79 7.81
N SER A 166 -15.60 -8.48 8.04
CA SER A 166 -16.71 -7.71 8.62
C SER A 166 -17.85 -7.41 7.64
N GLY A 167 -17.65 -7.66 6.34
CA GLY A 167 -18.58 -7.26 5.27
C GLY A 167 -18.64 -5.75 5.01
N THR A 168 -17.80 -4.94 5.67
CA THR A 168 -17.81 -3.47 5.55
C THR A 168 -16.90 -2.93 4.44
N ARG A 169 -16.01 -3.77 3.89
CA ARG A 169 -15.05 -3.39 2.85
C ARG A 169 -15.02 -4.43 1.75
N ALA A 170 -14.62 -3.99 0.56
CA ALA A 170 -14.44 -4.88 -0.58
C ALA A 170 -13.24 -5.81 -0.38
N LEU A 171 -13.32 -7.05 -0.89
CA LEU A 171 -12.25 -8.05 -0.74
C LEU A 171 -10.93 -7.64 -1.42
N ASN A 172 -11.00 -6.84 -2.47
CA ASN A 172 -9.85 -6.25 -3.14
C ASN A 172 -9.23 -5.08 -2.36
N THR A 173 -9.62 -4.82 -1.10
CA THR A 173 -8.94 -3.84 -0.22
C THR A 173 -7.46 -4.19 -0.10
N ARG A 174 -6.59 -3.18 -0.17
CA ARG A 174 -5.14 -3.33 0.02
C ARG A 174 -4.80 -2.90 1.45
N TYR A 175 -4.45 -3.87 2.29
CA TYR A 175 -4.02 -3.66 3.66
C TYR A 175 -2.50 -3.53 3.72
N ILE A 176 -2.00 -2.42 4.26
CA ILE A 176 -0.57 -2.09 4.35
C ILE A 176 -0.14 -2.24 5.79
N LEU A 177 0.91 -3.04 6.03
CA LEU A 177 1.51 -3.20 7.35
C LEU A 177 3.03 -3.11 7.28
N GLU A 178 3.66 -2.80 8.40
CA GLU A 178 5.12 -2.80 8.56
C GLU A 178 5.51 -3.88 9.56
N ILE A 179 6.44 -4.75 9.15
CA ILE A 179 7.14 -5.69 10.03
C ILE A 179 8.62 -5.50 9.74
N GLU A 180 9.37 -5.27 10.81
CA GLU A 180 10.74 -4.81 10.74
C GLU A 180 10.90 -3.53 9.91
N GLN A 181 11.78 -3.61 8.91
CA GLN A 181 12.09 -2.62 7.89
C GLN A 181 11.31 -2.84 6.59
N PHE A 182 10.45 -3.86 6.53
CA PHE A 182 9.69 -4.23 5.35
C PHE A 182 8.26 -3.74 5.43
N VAL A 183 7.72 -3.35 4.28
CA VAL A 183 6.31 -3.04 4.12
C VAL A 183 5.65 -4.22 3.42
N TYR A 184 4.53 -4.70 3.95
CA TYR A 184 3.73 -5.74 3.31
C TYR A 184 2.39 -5.18 2.88
N MET A 185 1.97 -5.55 1.67
CA MET A 185 0.63 -5.27 1.17
C MET A 185 -0.14 -6.59 1.00
N LEU A 186 -1.21 -6.76 1.78
CA LEU A 186 -2.15 -7.87 1.64
C LEU A 186 -3.36 -7.44 0.85
N GLN A 187 -3.91 -8.35 0.05
CA GLN A 187 -5.14 -8.14 -0.73
C GLN A 187 -5.75 -9.51 -1.07
N PHE A 188 -7.07 -9.63 -1.19
CA PHE A 188 -7.65 -10.78 -1.90
C PHE A 188 -7.76 -10.50 -3.40
N LYS A 189 -7.21 -11.40 -4.21
CA LYS A 189 -7.40 -11.41 -5.67
C LYS A 189 -8.12 -12.71 -6.04
N ARG A 190 -9.33 -12.60 -6.61
CA ARG A 190 -10.18 -13.77 -6.95
C ARG A 190 -10.35 -14.73 -5.75
N ASN A 191 -10.71 -14.18 -4.59
CA ASN A 191 -10.86 -14.87 -3.30
C ASN A 191 -9.60 -15.59 -2.76
N MET A 192 -8.43 -15.40 -3.39
CA MET A 192 -7.16 -15.91 -2.87
C MET A 192 -6.38 -14.78 -2.19
N PRO A 193 -5.87 -15.01 -0.96
CA PRO A 193 -5.04 -14.03 -0.30
C PRO A 193 -3.71 -13.93 -1.04
N TYR A 194 -3.30 -12.70 -1.28
CA TYR A 194 -2.11 -12.35 -2.03
C TYR A 194 -1.33 -11.31 -1.25
N VAL A 195 -0.02 -11.53 -1.11
CA VAL A 195 0.88 -10.68 -0.32
C VAL A 195 2.06 -10.25 -1.18
N ARG A 196 2.41 -8.97 -1.09
CA ARG A 196 3.68 -8.45 -1.60
C ARG A 196 4.52 -7.94 -0.45
N GLY A 197 5.74 -8.44 -0.33
CA GLY A 197 6.78 -7.83 0.49
C GLY A 197 7.49 -6.74 -0.31
N LEU A 198 7.66 -5.58 0.31
CA LEU A 198 8.23 -4.38 -0.29
C LEU A 198 9.37 -3.90 0.60
N ARG A 199 10.51 -3.56 -0.01
CA ARG A 199 11.75 -3.22 0.70
C ARG A 199 11.91 -1.74 0.98
N SER A 200 11.04 -0.91 0.41
CA SER A 200 11.10 0.54 0.57
C SER A 200 9.76 1.22 0.35
N HIS A 201 9.64 2.44 0.84
CA HIS A 201 8.52 3.33 0.54
C HIS A 201 8.40 3.64 -0.96
N ARG A 202 9.50 3.61 -1.72
CA ARG A 202 9.47 3.75 -3.18
C ARG A 202 8.74 2.58 -3.84
N GLU A 203 9.09 1.35 -3.46
CA GLU A 203 8.40 0.15 -3.95
C GLU A 203 6.91 0.14 -3.56
N LEU A 204 6.58 0.65 -2.36
CA LEU A 204 5.18 0.87 -1.96
C LEU A 204 4.46 1.83 -2.90
N ILE A 205 5.04 2.99 -3.20
CA ILE A 205 4.47 3.96 -4.13
C ILE A 205 4.27 3.35 -5.52
N GLU A 206 5.27 2.65 -6.04
CA GLU A 206 5.19 1.95 -7.34
C GLU A 206 4.05 0.94 -7.36
N CYS A 207 3.96 0.12 -6.31
CA CYS A 207 2.87 -0.85 -6.14
C CYS A 207 1.50 -0.20 -6.03
N MET A 208 1.39 0.94 -5.34
CA MET A 208 0.14 1.69 -5.20
C MET A 208 -0.27 2.41 -6.49
N SER A 209 0.69 2.66 -7.39
CA SER A 209 0.46 3.27 -8.70
C SER A 209 -0.10 2.30 -9.74
N GLU A 210 -0.23 1.01 -9.42
CA GLU A 210 -0.82 0.02 -10.33
C GLU A 210 -2.33 0.23 -10.48
N VAL A 211 -2.81 0.07 -11.72
CA VAL A 211 -4.23 0.13 -12.08
C VAL A 211 -5.07 -0.88 -11.31
N GLN A 212 -6.31 -0.50 -10.97
CA GLN A 212 -7.28 -1.38 -10.30
C GLN A 212 -8.49 -1.65 -11.20
N SER A 213 -9.00 -2.88 -11.22
CA SER A 213 -10.19 -3.23 -12.03
C SER A 213 -11.47 -2.59 -11.49
N ALA A 214 -11.55 -2.45 -10.17
CA ALA A 214 -12.61 -1.77 -9.43
C ALA A 214 -11.99 -0.98 -8.28
N TYR A 215 -12.76 -0.09 -7.65
CA TYR A 215 -12.27 0.69 -6.51
C TYR A 215 -11.65 -0.23 -5.44
N SER A 216 -10.37 -0.02 -5.13
CA SER A 216 -9.61 -0.80 -4.14
C SER A 216 -9.23 0.12 -2.98
N PRO A 217 -9.95 0.04 -1.83
CA PRO A 217 -9.64 0.84 -0.66
C PRO A 217 -8.23 0.57 -0.13
N LEU A 218 -7.66 1.57 0.51
CA LEU A 218 -6.39 1.46 1.23
C LEU A 218 -6.65 1.44 2.73
N VAL A 219 -6.11 0.45 3.42
CA VAL A 219 -6.14 0.37 4.88
C VAL A 219 -4.70 0.27 5.38
N VAL A 220 -4.32 1.14 6.30
CA VAL A 220 -2.97 1.15 6.89
C VAL A 220 -3.08 0.64 8.31
N ASP A 221 -2.26 -0.36 8.65
CA ASP A 221 -2.11 -0.88 10.02
C ASP A 221 -1.82 0.25 11.01
N ARG A 222 -2.32 0.10 12.24
CA ARG A 222 -2.26 1.14 13.27
C ARG A 222 -0.85 1.63 13.57
N ASN A 223 0.16 0.78 13.43
CA ASN A 223 1.55 1.08 13.74
C ASN A 223 2.39 1.34 12.49
N ALA A 224 1.85 1.07 11.29
CA ALA A 224 2.54 1.28 10.03
C ALA A 224 2.54 2.73 9.54
N LEU A 225 3.54 3.09 8.73
CA LEU A 225 3.67 4.39 8.06
C LEU A 225 3.59 5.56 9.05
N SER A 226 4.14 5.35 10.25
CA SER A 226 4.13 6.36 11.30
C SER A 226 4.81 7.63 10.81
N ARG A 227 4.11 8.77 10.89
CA ARG A 227 4.56 10.09 10.40
C ARG A 227 4.82 10.17 8.88
N HIS A 228 4.45 9.16 8.10
CA HIS A 228 4.53 9.18 6.64
C HIS A 228 3.24 9.77 6.03
N PRO A 229 3.29 10.64 5.01
CA PRO A 229 2.11 11.30 4.43
C PRO A 229 1.07 10.32 3.88
N LEU A 230 1.51 9.19 3.32
CA LEU A 230 0.62 8.14 2.82
C LEU A 230 -0.40 7.65 3.86
N ARG A 231 -0.08 7.70 5.16
CA ARG A 231 -1.00 7.28 6.21
C ARG A 231 -2.28 8.12 6.25
N VAL A 232 -2.19 9.42 5.97
CA VAL A 232 -3.38 10.30 5.89
C VAL A 232 -4.02 10.25 4.52
N VAL A 233 -3.22 10.14 3.45
CA VAL A 233 -3.72 10.02 2.07
C VAL A 233 -4.58 8.76 1.90
N ALA A 234 -4.10 7.60 2.38
CA ALA A 234 -4.81 6.33 2.30
C ALA A 234 -6.19 6.35 2.97
N LYS A 235 -6.34 7.08 4.08
CA LYS A 235 -7.61 7.20 4.82
C LYS A 235 -8.66 8.06 4.12
N MET A 236 -8.23 8.93 3.22
CA MET A 236 -9.08 9.94 2.61
C MET A 236 -9.70 9.49 1.28
N GLY A 237 -9.32 8.32 0.75
CA GLY A 237 -9.79 7.84 -0.54
C GLY A 237 -11.32 7.74 -0.63
N VAL A 238 -11.88 8.26 -1.72
CA VAL A 238 -13.31 8.23 -2.04
C VAL A 238 -13.50 7.61 -3.43
N PRO A 239 -14.34 6.57 -3.56
CA PRO A 239 -14.59 5.93 -4.85
C PRO A 239 -15.12 6.92 -5.88
N GLY A 240 -14.63 6.83 -7.12
CA GLY A 240 -15.06 7.67 -8.23
C GLY A 240 -14.52 9.09 -8.21
N ARG A 241 -13.65 9.47 -7.24
CA ARG A 241 -13.11 10.84 -7.10
C ARG A 241 -11.59 10.89 -7.23
N ILE A 242 -11.10 11.87 -7.98
CA ILE A 242 -9.69 12.25 -7.98
C ILE A 242 -9.43 13.18 -6.79
N GLN A 243 -8.43 12.86 -5.99
CA GLN A 243 -8.05 13.63 -4.82
C GLN A 243 -6.55 13.91 -4.83
N VAL A 244 -6.20 15.20 -4.87
CA VAL A 244 -4.84 15.69 -4.89
C VAL A 244 -4.47 16.16 -3.49
N PHE A 245 -3.37 15.63 -2.96
CA PHE A 245 -2.79 16.01 -1.68
C PHE A 245 -1.39 16.56 -1.94
N TYR A 246 -1.03 17.67 -1.32
CA TYR A 246 0.32 18.21 -1.41
C TYR A 246 0.86 18.54 -0.02
N GLN A 247 2.15 18.32 0.16
CA GLN A 247 2.89 18.72 1.35
C GLN A 247 4.10 19.55 0.95
N ARG A 248 4.23 20.74 1.51
CA ARG A 248 5.45 21.55 1.36
C ARG A 248 6.55 21.00 2.26
N ASN A 249 7.69 20.67 1.65
CA ASN A 249 8.91 20.22 2.31
C ASN A 249 10.08 21.11 1.86
N GLY A 250 10.19 22.28 2.49
CA GLY A 250 11.22 23.28 2.16
C GLY A 250 10.98 23.90 0.78
N GLU A 251 11.92 23.67 -0.13
CA GLU A 251 11.89 24.11 -1.53
C GLU A 251 11.23 23.09 -2.47
N LYS A 252 10.69 22.00 -1.94
CA LYS A 252 9.99 20.98 -2.71
C LYS A 252 8.58 20.79 -2.19
N ALA A 253 7.72 20.26 -3.06
CA ALA A 253 6.40 19.79 -2.71
C ALA A 253 6.26 18.33 -3.11
N ASP A 254 5.84 17.53 -2.14
CA ASP A 254 5.43 16.14 -2.33
C ASP A 254 3.96 16.14 -2.68
N ILE A 255 3.60 15.50 -3.79
CA ILE A 255 2.25 15.51 -4.35
C ILE A 255 1.78 14.08 -4.51
N PHE A 256 0.68 13.74 -3.85
CA PHE A 256 0.01 12.45 -3.95
C PHE A 256 -1.33 12.66 -4.67
N ILE A 257 -1.61 11.85 -5.68
CA ILE A 257 -2.89 11.90 -6.40
C ILE A 257 -3.54 10.53 -6.27
N HIS A 258 -4.62 10.48 -5.50
CA HIS A 258 -5.46 9.31 -5.36
C HIS A 258 -6.55 9.35 -6.42
N ASP A 259 -6.63 8.32 -7.25
CA ASP A 259 -7.54 8.29 -8.39
C ASP A 259 -8.91 7.68 -8.06
N GLU A 260 -9.76 7.64 -9.08
CA GLU A 260 -11.14 7.16 -9.00
C GLU A 260 -11.30 5.67 -8.66
N LYS A 261 -10.30 4.82 -8.92
CA LYS A 261 -10.31 3.37 -8.62
C LYS A 261 -9.36 3.00 -7.47
N GLY A 262 -8.74 3.98 -6.84
CA GLY A 262 -7.91 3.79 -5.65
C GLY A 262 -6.43 3.70 -5.92
N SER A 263 -5.98 3.77 -7.16
CA SER A 263 -4.55 3.87 -7.46
C SER A 263 -4.00 5.21 -7.00
N LEU A 264 -2.74 5.22 -6.61
CA LEU A 264 -2.06 6.40 -6.07
C LEU A 264 -0.85 6.73 -6.93
N PHE A 265 -0.81 7.94 -7.45
CA PHE A 265 0.36 8.52 -8.09
C PHE A 265 1.11 9.41 -7.11
N PHE A 266 2.44 9.42 -7.18
CA PHE A 266 3.29 10.32 -6.40
C PHE A 266 4.31 11.02 -7.29
N THR A 267 4.50 12.31 -7.07
CA THR A 267 5.56 13.09 -7.71
C THR A 267 6.08 14.16 -6.74
N GLN A 268 7.33 14.58 -6.95
CA GLN A 268 7.95 15.65 -6.20
C GLN A 268 8.34 16.77 -7.15
N LYS A 269 7.88 18.00 -6.89
CA LYS A 269 8.14 19.18 -7.73
C LYS A 269 8.83 20.28 -6.92
N GLN A 270 9.56 21.16 -7.60
CA GLN A 270 10.13 22.36 -6.96
C GLN A 270 9.00 23.29 -6.53
N TYR A 271 9.07 23.80 -5.30
CA TYR A 271 8.04 24.65 -4.71
C TYR A 271 8.52 26.10 -4.59
N PHE A 272 7.92 26.96 -5.41
CA PHE A 272 8.05 28.42 -5.30
C PHE A 272 6.84 28.99 -4.55
N ASP A 273 5.64 28.66 -5.06
CA ASP A 273 4.36 28.97 -4.45
C ASP A 273 3.32 27.91 -4.83
N GLU A 274 2.18 27.95 -4.13
CA GLU A 274 1.09 26.98 -4.28
C GLU A 274 0.48 26.97 -5.68
N LYS A 275 0.37 28.13 -6.34
CA LYS A 275 -0.20 28.24 -7.69
C LYS A 275 0.74 27.62 -8.72
N THR A 276 2.02 27.99 -8.69
CA THR A 276 3.03 27.51 -9.64
C THR A 276 3.16 25.98 -9.65
N VAL A 277 3.04 25.33 -8.48
CA VAL A 277 3.12 23.87 -8.38
C VAL A 277 1.83 23.17 -8.77
N LEU A 278 0.68 23.71 -8.36
CA LEU A 278 -0.60 23.02 -8.52
C LEU A 278 -1.27 23.33 -9.86
N ASN A 279 -1.18 24.54 -10.40
CA ASN A 279 -1.86 24.93 -11.65
C ASN A 279 -1.57 23.97 -12.82
N PRO A 280 -0.31 23.53 -13.08
CA PRO A 280 -0.04 22.57 -14.16
C PRO A 280 -0.73 21.22 -13.97
N ILE A 281 -0.87 20.77 -12.71
CA ILE A 281 -1.57 19.52 -12.37
C ILE A 281 -3.07 19.71 -12.50
N ARG A 282 -3.59 20.84 -12.03
CA ARG A 282 -5.02 21.18 -12.09
C ARG A 282 -5.50 21.25 -13.53
N HIS A 283 -4.80 22.01 -14.37
CA HIS A 283 -5.10 22.14 -15.79
C HIS A 283 -5.07 20.78 -16.51
N PHE A 284 -4.04 19.97 -16.23
CA PHE A 284 -3.95 18.63 -16.80
C PHE A 284 -5.13 17.73 -16.40
N LEU A 285 -5.47 17.70 -15.10
CA LEU A 285 -6.59 16.90 -14.60
C LEU A 285 -7.94 17.36 -15.16
N GLU A 286 -8.16 18.67 -15.30
CA GLU A 286 -9.36 19.23 -15.91
C GLU A 286 -9.49 18.83 -17.39
N ASN A 287 -8.38 18.88 -18.16
CA ASN A 287 -8.36 18.50 -19.57
C ASN A 287 -8.64 17.01 -19.80
N ILE A 288 -8.00 16.11 -19.03
CA ILE A 288 -8.27 14.67 -19.18
C ILE A 288 -9.72 14.33 -18.79
N GLN A 289 -10.30 15.03 -17.80
CA GLN A 289 -11.70 14.84 -17.42
C GLN A 289 -12.65 15.30 -18.53
N LEU A 290 -12.38 16.46 -19.13
CA LEU A 290 -13.14 16.96 -20.27
C LEU A 290 -13.06 15.99 -21.45
N ARG A 291 -11.86 15.54 -21.82
CA ARG A 291 -11.65 14.57 -22.91
C ARG A 291 -12.44 13.28 -22.70
N ARG A 292 -12.36 12.69 -21.51
CA ARG A 292 -13.10 11.48 -21.17
C ARG A 292 -14.62 11.67 -21.27
N SER A 293 -15.13 12.82 -20.82
CA SER A 293 -16.57 13.11 -20.94
C SER A 293 -17.03 13.19 -22.39
N THR A 294 -16.21 13.79 -23.28
CA THR A 294 -16.53 13.91 -24.70
C THR A 294 -16.50 12.57 -25.43
N LEU A 295 -15.56 11.69 -25.07
CA LEU A 295 -15.44 10.34 -25.66
C LEU A 295 -16.57 9.41 -25.20
N ASP A 296 -16.92 9.43 -23.91
CA ASP A 296 -17.91 8.53 -23.32
C ASP A 296 -19.38 8.94 -23.62
N GLN A 297 -19.61 10.11 -24.24
CA GLN A 297 -20.94 10.72 -24.41
C GLN A 297 -21.77 10.79 -23.11
N ARG A 298 -21.09 10.78 -21.96
CA ARG A 298 -21.71 10.91 -20.64
C ARG A 298 -21.84 12.41 -20.33
N GLU A 299 -22.89 12.78 -19.59
CA GLU A 299 -22.90 14.12 -18.95
C GLU A 299 -21.59 14.30 -18.18
N MET A 300 -21.04 15.52 -18.19
CA MET A 300 -19.80 15.86 -17.50
C MET A 300 -19.78 15.19 -16.13
N PRO A 301 -18.85 14.25 -15.86
CA PRO A 301 -18.85 13.55 -14.60
C PRO A 301 -18.76 14.59 -13.49
N THR A 302 -19.73 14.56 -12.57
CA THR A 302 -19.80 15.46 -11.41
C THR A 302 -18.65 15.24 -10.41
N SER A 303 -17.69 14.39 -10.75
CA SER A 303 -16.50 14.10 -9.95
C SER A 303 -15.48 15.23 -10.06
N LYS A 304 -15.72 16.27 -9.27
CA LYS A 304 -14.76 17.36 -9.06
C LYS A 304 -13.51 16.82 -8.37
N VAL A 305 -12.35 17.17 -8.92
CA VAL A 305 -11.06 16.98 -8.24
C VAL A 305 -11.10 17.70 -6.90
N ALA A 306 -10.76 17.00 -5.82
CA ALA A 306 -10.64 17.61 -4.49
C ALA A 306 -9.17 17.81 -4.13
N TYR A 307 -8.85 18.95 -3.55
CA TYR A 307 -7.48 19.31 -3.20
C TYR A 307 -7.33 19.45 -1.68
N TYR A 308 -6.20 18.98 -1.18
CA TYR A 308 -5.89 18.98 0.25
C TYR A 308 -4.43 19.36 0.50
N GLU A 309 -4.19 20.22 1.48
CA GLU A 309 -2.85 20.48 2.02
C GLU A 309 -2.59 19.51 3.17
N ILE A 310 -1.48 18.78 3.13
CA ILE A 310 -1.02 17.98 4.26
C ILE A 310 -0.16 18.87 5.15
N ARG A 311 -0.55 18.99 6.42
CA ARG A 311 0.20 19.74 7.43
C ARG A 311 0.64 18.84 8.56
N ARG A 312 1.81 19.16 9.10
CA ARG A 312 2.38 18.49 10.27
C ARG A 312 2.21 19.40 11.49
N ASN A 313 1.65 18.87 12.57
CA ASN A 313 1.55 19.57 13.85
C ASN A 313 2.90 19.51 14.62
N ASN A 314 2.99 20.21 15.75
CA ASN A 314 4.20 20.25 16.58
C ASN A 314 4.61 18.88 17.16
N ARG A 315 3.70 17.91 17.24
CA ARG A 315 3.97 16.54 17.70
C ARG A 315 4.43 15.61 16.58
N GLY A 316 4.42 16.08 15.33
CA GLY A 316 4.77 15.29 14.16
C GLY A 316 3.59 14.57 13.50
N ASP A 317 2.38 14.69 14.05
CA ASP A 317 1.17 14.12 13.46
C ASP A 317 0.76 14.91 12.22
N MET A 318 0.27 14.19 11.21
CA MET A 318 -0.19 14.77 9.97
C MET A 318 -1.71 14.89 9.95
N HIS A 319 -2.21 15.96 9.34
CA HIS A 319 -3.62 16.17 9.03
C HIS A 319 -3.77 16.80 7.66
N THR A 320 -4.97 16.75 7.11
CA THR A 320 -5.31 17.29 5.79
C THR A 320 -6.29 18.44 5.90
N ASP A 321 -5.95 19.59 5.32
CA ASP A 321 -6.83 20.75 5.20
C ASP A 321 -7.39 20.81 3.78
N ARG A 322 -8.72 20.87 3.63
CA ARG A 322 -9.34 20.99 2.30
C ARG A 322 -9.07 22.37 1.71
N LYS A 323 -8.66 22.41 0.44
CA LYS A 323 -8.42 23.62 -0.33
C LYS A 323 -9.46 23.79 -1.43
N THR A 324 -9.80 25.04 -1.69
CA THR A 324 -10.62 25.46 -2.82
C THR A 324 -9.81 26.41 -3.67
N PHE A 325 -9.81 26.16 -4.97
CA PHE A 325 -9.13 27.02 -5.93
C PHE A 325 -10.16 27.65 -6.87
N PRO A 326 -9.94 28.90 -7.32
CA PRO A 326 -10.73 29.46 -8.41
C PRO A 326 -10.52 28.63 -9.68
N GLN A 327 -11.41 28.70 -10.67
CA GLN A 327 -11.18 28.04 -11.96
C GLN A 327 -9.81 28.44 -12.53
N VAL A 328 -9.13 27.50 -13.19
CA VAL A 328 -7.84 27.80 -13.82
C VAL A 328 -8.11 28.79 -14.95
N GLU A 329 -7.70 30.04 -14.77
CA GLU A 329 -7.60 30.99 -15.87
C GLU A 329 -6.41 30.58 -16.74
N GLN A 330 -6.56 30.57 -18.07
CA GLN A 330 -5.43 30.33 -18.96
C GLN A 330 -4.37 31.41 -18.69
N GLU A 331 -3.20 30.99 -18.20
CA GLU A 331 -2.09 31.91 -17.97
C GLU A 331 -1.60 32.44 -19.32
N GLU A 332 -1.78 33.75 -19.56
CA GLU A 332 -1.31 34.44 -20.75
C GLU A 332 0.20 34.20 -20.95
N GLY A 333 0.57 33.61 -22.09
CA GLY A 333 1.97 33.34 -22.45
C GLY A 333 2.50 31.95 -22.15
N THR A 334 1.66 31.01 -21.68
CA THR A 334 2.03 29.59 -21.60
C THR A 334 1.68 28.86 -22.89
N HIS A 335 2.65 28.10 -23.43
CA HIS A 335 2.46 27.30 -24.65
C HIS A 335 1.66 26.03 -24.34
N SER A 336 0.70 25.69 -25.20
CA SER A 336 -0.09 24.47 -25.04
C SER A 336 0.72 23.29 -25.55
N ILE A 337 1.14 22.42 -24.64
CA ILE A 337 1.89 21.20 -24.97
C ILE A 337 0.97 20.01 -24.80
N GLN A 338 0.63 19.36 -25.91
CA GLN A 338 -0.25 18.22 -25.95
C GLN A 338 0.53 17.00 -26.43
N ALA A 339 0.15 15.81 -25.98
CA ALA A 339 0.75 14.58 -26.46
C ALA A 339 -0.32 13.55 -26.79
N ILE A 340 -0.04 12.71 -27.78
CA ILE A 340 -0.84 11.54 -28.14
C ILE A 340 0.07 10.33 -27.98
N ALA A 341 -0.39 9.33 -27.23
CA ALA A 341 0.27 8.05 -27.12
C ALA A 341 -0.48 7.01 -27.95
N GLN A 342 0.25 6.26 -28.77
CA GLN A 342 -0.28 5.23 -29.65
C GLN A 342 0.50 3.93 -29.47
N THR A 343 -0.22 2.80 -29.44
CA THR A 343 0.42 1.49 -29.48
C THR A 343 0.83 1.15 -30.91
N GLY A 344 2.11 0.83 -31.11
CA GLY A 344 2.63 0.35 -32.38
C GLY A 344 2.46 -1.17 -32.55
N THR A 345 2.82 -1.68 -33.73
CA THR A 345 2.60 -3.06 -34.15
C THR A 345 3.17 -4.13 -33.20
N PHE A 346 4.23 -3.80 -32.46
CA PHE A 346 4.91 -4.73 -31.55
C PHE A 346 4.55 -4.50 -30.07
N GLY A 347 3.54 -3.67 -29.78
CA GLY A 347 3.13 -3.33 -28.41
C GLY A 347 3.89 -2.17 -27.78
N ASP A 348 4.90 -1.62 -28.46
CA ASP A 348 5.61 -0.43 -28.01
C ASP A 348 4.72 0.81 -28.06
N VAL A 349 4.92 1.74 -27.12
CA VAL A 349 4.18 3.01 -27.09
C VAL A 349 5.00 4.10 -27.76
N PHE A 350 4.44 4.69 -28.82
CA PHE A 350 4.97 5.84 -29.53
C PHE A 350 4.25 7.12 -29.13
N TYR A 351 4.97 8.24 -29.14
CA TYR A 351 4.40 9.55 -28.83
C TYR A 351 4.46 10.50 -30.02
N THR A 352 3.39 11.26 -30.20
CA THR A 352 3.38 12.48 -31.01
C THR A 352 3.11 13.65 -30.08
N VAL A 353 4.00 14.64 -30.07
CA VAL A 353 3.91 15.83 -29.22
C VAL A 353 3.59 17.04 -30.08
N TYR A 354 2.59 17.81 -29.67
CA TYR A 354 2.23 19.09 -30.25
C TYR A 354 2.63 20.21 -29.30
N CYS A 355 3.38 21.18 -29.80
CA CYS A 355 3.67 22.43 -29.10
C CYS A 355 3.01 23.55 -29.90
N ASP A 356 1.91 24.09 -29.38
CA ASP A 356 0.97 24.95 -30.11
C ASP A 356 0.54 24.30 -31.44
N ASN A 357 1.02 24.82 -32.58
CA ASN A 357 0.65 24.34 -33.91
C ASN A 357 1.71 23.44 -34.57
N ARG A 358 2.80 23.11 -33.86
CA ARG A 358 3.90 22.32 -34.42
C ARG A 358 3.88 20.89 -33.89
N GLU A 359 3.88 19.93 -34.81
CA GLU A 359 3.93 18.49 -34.53
C GLU A 359 5.38 17.98 -34.46
N PHE A 360 5.62 17.05 -33.53
CA PHE A 360 6.83 16.24 -33.42
C PHE A 360 6.43 14.79 -33.17
N SER A 361 6.62 13.92 -34.17
CA SER A 361 6.31 12.48 -34.01
C SER A 361 7.56 11.66 -33.70
N GLN A 362 7.44 10.69 -32.80
CA GLN A 362 8.51 9.72 -32.56
C GLN A 362 8.85 8.89 -33.82
N LEU A 363 7.91 8.73 -34.76
CA LEU A 363 8.17 8.06 -36.02
C LEU A 363 9.13 8.85 -36.93
N GLU A 364 9.10 10.19 -36.86
CA GLU A 364 9.99 11.07 -37.62
C GLU A 364 11.33 11.26 -36.90
N TYR A 365 11.28 11.55 -35.59
CA TYR A 365 12.45 11.96 -34.82
C TYR A 365 13.16 10.82 -34.10
N GLY A 366 12.56 9.62 -34.00
CA GLY A 366 13.11 8.50 -33.23
C GLY A 366 13.47 8.91 -31.80
N ASP A 367 14.68 8.54 -31.38
CA ASP A 367 15.22 8.86 -30.05
C ASP A 367 15.46 10.37 -29.83
N ALA A 368 15.49 11.17 -30.90
CA ALA A 368 15.71 12.61 -30.82
C ALA A 368 14.43 13.42 -30.55
N LEU A 369 13.26 12.77 -30.42
CA LEU A 369 11.96 13.44 -30.23
C LEU A 369 12.01 14.49 -29.12
N PHE A 370 12.45 14.09 -27.91
CA PHE A 370 12.42 14.99 -26.75
C PHE A 370 13.41 16.15 -26.88
N ALA A 371 14.55 15.93 -27.56
CA ALA A 371 15.52 16.99 -27.84
C ALA A 371 14.96 18.00 -28.87
N ALA A 372 14.27 17.52 -29.91
CA ALA A 372 13.63 18.39 -30.91
C ALA A 372 12.53 19.25 -30.28
N VAL A 373 11.67 18.64 -29.46
CA VAL A 373 10.61 19.33 -28.71
C VAL A 373 11.21 20.37 -27.75
N ALA A 374 12.23 19.99 -26.97
CA ALA A 374 12.91 20.87 -26.03
C ALA A 374 13.58 22.06 -26.75
N GLY A 375 14.27 21.82 -27.86
CA GLY A 375 14.90 22.87 -28.67
C GLY A 375 13.86 23.88 -29.21
N TYR A 376 12.70 23.39 -29.65
CA TYR A 376 11.62 24.26 -30.09
C TYR A 376 11.03 25.08 -28.94
N ILE A 377 10.71 24.46 -27.80
CA ILE A 377 10.24 25.18 -26.61
C ILE A 377 11.25 26.25 -26.18
N ALA A 378 12.54 25.93 -26.14
CA ALA A 378 13.58 26.89 -25.79
C ALA A 378 13.65 28.08 -26.76
N SER A 379 13.34 27.87 -28.04
CA SER A 379 13.30 28.94 -29.05
C SER A 379 12.12 29.90 -28.88
N LEU A 380 11.02 29.44 -28.27
CA LEU A 380 9.84 30.26 -28.00
C LEU A 380 9.98 31.14 -26.75
N ARG A 381 10.89 30.75 -25.83
CA ARG A 381 11.09 31.47 -24.57
C ARG A 381 11.85 32.77 -24.77
N ARG A 382 11.26 33.89 -24.33
CA ARG A 382 11.98 35.15 -24.17
C ARG A 382 13.15 34.94 -23.21
N ASN A 383 14.33 35.45 -23.56
CA ASN A 383 15.56 35.38 -22.76
C ASN A 383 16.05 33.96 -22.38
N ARG A 384 15.63 32.89 -23.08
CA ARG A 384 16.03 31.49 -22.80
C ARG A 384 15.79 31.05 -21.36
N GLU A 385 14.67 31.47 -20.79
CA GLU A 385 14.27 31.08 -19.43
C GLU A 385 14.22 29.55 -19.26
N ARG A 386 14.58 29.07 -18.07
CA ARG A 386 14.79 27.63 -17.79
C ARG A 386 13.69 27.00 -16.93
N TYR A 387 12.49 27.58 -16.91
CA TYR A 387 11.38 26.98 -16.17
C TYR A 387 10.98 25.61 -16.76
N PRO A 388 10.41 24.69 -15.95
CA PRO A 388 9.99 23.39 -16.44
C PRO A 388 8.86 23.47 -17.47
N CYS A 389 8.92 22.62 -18.49
CA CYS A 389 7.84 22.29 -19.39
C CYS A 389 6.83 21.36 -18.69
N TYR A 390 5.53 21.62 -18.91
CA TYR A 390 4.44 20.79 -18.42
C TYR A 390 3.54 20.35 -19.58
N ILE A 391 3.17 19.07 -19.61
CA ILE A 391 2.18 18.54 -20.55
C ILE A 391 0.79 19.02 -20.10
N THR A 392 0.12 19.78 -20.95
CA THR A 392 -1.19 20.38 -20.68
C THR A 392 -2.35 19.43 -20.98
N ASP A 393 -2.18 18.52 -21.93
CA ASP A 393 -3.17 17.51 -22.33
C ASP A 393 -2.48 16.26 -22.87
N LEU A 394 -3.10 15.10 -22.68
CA LEU A 394 -2.58 13.81 -23.10
C LEU A 394 -3.71 12.90 -23.57
N ASP A 395 -3.62 12.44 -24.80
CA ASP A 395 -4.52 11.46 -25.37
C ASP A 395 -3.91 10.06 -25.31
N LEU A 396 -4.59 9.15 -24.63
CA LEU A 396 -4.22 7.74 -24.50
C LEU A 396 -5.22 6.81 -25.22
N SER A 397 -6.19 7.36 -25.96
CA SER A 397 -7.25 6.58 -26.61
C SER A 397 -6.77 5.62 -27.70
N GLN A 398 -5.55 5.82 -28.21
CA GLN A 398 -4.93 4.98 -29.23
C GLN A 398 -4.01 3.90 -28.63
N LEU A 399 -4.07 3.69 -27.31
CA LEU A 399 -3.39 2.57 -26.67
C LEU A 399 -4.25 1.30 -26.80
N ASP A 400 -3.60 0.19 -27.14
CA ASP A 400 -4.20 -1.13 -27.07
C ASP A 400 -4.43 -1.52 -25.61
N LEU A 401 -5.69 -1.40 -25.18
CA LEU A 401 -6.13 -1.83 -23.85
C LEU A 401 -6.58 -3.28 -23.88
N GLN A 402 -6.45 -3.97 -22.74
CA GLN A 402 -7.06 -5.29 -22.62
C GLN A 402 -8.59 -5.18 -22.68
N LEU A 403 -9.27 -6.24 -23.13
CA LEU A 403 -10.72 -6.23 -23.26
C LEU A 403 -11.39 -5.93 -21.91
N GLY A 404 -12.14 -4.82 -21.84
CA GLY A 404 -12.83 -4.37 -20.62
C GLY A 404 -11.96 -3.55 -19.66
N GLU A 405 -10.71 -3.24 -20.02
CA GLU A 405 -9.89 -2.27 -19.31
C GLU A 405 -10.30 -0.84 -19.68
N GLU A 406 -10.42 0.02 -18.67
CA GLU A 406 -10.68 1.45 -18.85
C GLU A 406 -9.46 2.22 -18.34
N LEU A 407 -9.07 3.27 -19.08
CA LEU A 407 -7.99 4.15 -18.69
C LEU A 407 -8.29 4.84 -17.36
N GLN A 408 -7.32 4.76 -16.45
CA GLN A 408 -7.34 5.40 -15.15
C GLN A 408 -6.48 6.66 -15.13
N THR A 409 -6.85 7.63 -14.31
CA THR A 409 -6.07 8.87 -14.12
C THR A 409 -4.60 8.60 -13.80
N VAL A 410 -4.30 7.53 -13.04
CA VAL A 410 -2.90 7.14 -12.73
C VAL A 410 -2.06 6.86 -13.97
N GLN A 411 -2.64 6.27 -15.03
CA GLN A 411 -1.93 6.00 -16.29
C GLN A 411 -1.59 7.30 -17.01
N TYR A 412 -2.55 8.23 -17.12
CA TYR A 412 -2.30 9.56 -17.68
C TYR A 412 -1.16 10.29 -16.94
N LEU A 413 -1.14 10.21 -15.61
CA LEU A 413 -0.10 10.82 -14.78
C LEU A 413 1.28 10.16 -14.98
N GLN A 414 1.34 8.84 -15.11
CA GLN A 414 2.58 8.12 -15.38
C GLN A 414 3.18 8.49 -16.74
N HIS A 415 2.35 8.52 -17.79
CA HIS A 415 2.76 8.95 -19.12
C HIS A 415 3.18 10.43 -19.13
N LYS A 416 2.42 11.31 -18.46
CA LYS A 416 2.78 12.72 -18.27
C LYS A 416 4.15 12.87 -17.61
N GLU A 417 4.41 12.20 -16.48
CA GLU A 417 5.69 12.32 -15.77
C GLU A 417 6.86 11.80 -16.62
N LYS A 418 6.66 10.70 -17.37
CA LYS A 418 7.66 10.19 -18.31
C LYS A 418 8.03 11.24 -19.37
N LEU A 419 7.02 11.82 -20.02
CA LEU A 419 7.21 12.84 -21.06
C LEU A 419 7.85 14.11 -20.51
N GLU A 420 7.32 14.63 -19.40
CA GLU A 420 7.84 15.83 -18.75
C GLU A 420 9.28 15.65 -18.29
N SER A 421 9.62 14.50 -17.68
CA SER A 421 10.98 14.23 -17.24
C SER A 421 11.95 14.22 -18.43
N ALA A 422 11.58 13.57 -19.53
CA ALA A 422 12.43 13.50 -20.73
C ALA A 422 12.63 14.88 -21.39
N ILE A 423 11.55 15.64 -21.59
CA ILE A 423 11.62 16.99 -22.18
C ILE A 423 12.40 17.94 -21.27
N ASN A 424 12.14 17.92 -19.96
CA ASN A 424 12.82 18.79 -19.00
C ASN A 424 14.29 18.44 -18.81
N GLN A 425 14.66 17.17 -18.96
CA GLN A 425 16.06 16.77 -18.99
C GLN A 425 16.75 17.34 -20.24
N ALA A 426 16.12 17.24 -21.42
CA ALA A 426 16.65 17.81 -22.65
C ALA A 426 16.77 19.34 -22.61
N LEU A 427 15.83 20.05 -21.97
CA LEU A 427 15.87 21.51 -21.76
C LEU A 427 17.04 21.98 -20.88
N ARG A 428 17.67 21.09 -20.11
CA ARG A 428 18.84 21.42 -19.28
C ARG A 428 20.16 21.33 -20.03
N ILE A 429 20.16 20.68 -21.19
CA ILE A 429 21.34 20.53 -22.04
C ILE A 429 21.57 21.89 -22.75
N PRO A 430 22.78 22.46 -22.67
CA PRO A 430 23.07 23.82 -23.14
C PRO A 430 22.98 24.03 -24.65
#